data_AF-A0A1V0UVU9-F1
#
_entry.id   AF-A0A1V0UVU9-F1
#
_cell.length_a   1.000
_cell.length_b   1.000
_cell.length_c   1.000
_cell.angle_alpha   90.00
_cell.angle_beta   90.00
_cell.angle_gamma   90.00
#
_symmetry.space_group_name_H-M   'P 1'
#
loop_
_entity.id
_entity.type
_entity.pdbx_description
1 polymer ?
#
loop_
_entity_poly.entity_id
_entity_poly.type
_entity_poly.pdbx_seq_one_letter_code
_entity_poly.pdbx_strand_id
1 'polypeptide(L)'
;MGFLEVRNKEEGRIQTVVVQNTNPEYNEDPSTSTKRHWYLYYIDKDGTVTKEHVTYENRSSNYLAFKLIMKSDTSGSSIGYYSDILNRHPSFWFPFVYPYSFAIAELLLILIGSSHFFSHLNRIRKAALNK
;
A
#
# COMPACT_ATOMS: atom_id res chain seq x y z
N MET A 1 22.49 0.66 4.18
CA MET A 1 22.22 1.18 5.53
C MET A 1 22.04 2.69 5.41
N GLY A 2 21.13 3.30 6.17
CA GLY A 2 20.88 4.74 6.13
C GLY A 2 20.89 5.36 7.53
N PHE A 3 21.27 6.63 7.62
CA PHE A 3 21.38 7.39 8.87
C PHE A 3 20.38 8.54 8.84
N LEU A 4 19.57 8.65 9.89
CA LEU A 4 18.52 9.66 9.98
C LEU A 4 18.56 10.31 11.37
N GLU A 5 18.38 11.63 11.43
CA GLU A 5 18.11 12.30 12.69
C GLU A 5 16.61 12.38 12.95
N VAL A 6 16.22 12.00 14.16
CA VAL A 6 14.83 12.06 14.64
C VAL A 6 14.77 13.02 15.81
N ARG A 7 13.83 13.97 15.73
CA ARG A 7 13.54 14.90 16.82
C ARG A 7 12.19 14.58 17.43
N ASN A 8 12.17 14.22 18.71
CA ASN A 8 10.95 14.24 19.49
C ASN A 8 10.57 15.71 19.74
N LYS A 9 9.38 16.12 19.25
CA LYS A 9 8.91 17.51 19.38
C LYS A 9 8.42 17.83 20.80
N GLU A 10 7.93 16.84 21.54
CA GLU A 10 7.37 17.03 22.87
C GLU A 10 8.49 17.17 23.90
N GLU A 11 9.51 16.32 23.80
CA GLU A 11 10.64 16.28 24.74
C GLU A 11 11.86 17.10 24.28
N GLY A 12 11.86 17.59 23.04
CA GLY A 12 13.01 18.26 22.43
C GLY A 12 14.24 17.36 22.20
N ARG A 13 14.12 16.06 22.46
CA ARG A 13 15.19 15.05 22.32
C ARG A 13 15.53 14.85 20.84
N ILE A 14 16.82 14.84 20.52
CA ILE A 14 17.36 14.52 19.20
C ILE A 14 18.12 13.21 19.32
N GLN A 15 17.81 12.27 18.43
CA GLN A 15 18.39 10.93 18.40
C GLN A 15 18.81 10.59 16.96
N THR A 16 19.94 9.92 16.83
CA THR A 16 20.41 9.40 15.54
C THR A 16 19.86 7.99 15.37
N VAL A 17 19.23 7.70 14.24
CA VAL A 17 18.70 6.39 13.92
C VAL A 17 19.41 5.81 12.72
N VAL A 18 19.96 4.61 12.90
CA VAL A 18 20.59 3.84 11.83
C VAL A 18 19.60 2.76 11.39
N VAL A 19 19.25 2.78 10.12
CA VAL A 19 18.37 1.78 9.52
C VAL A 19 19.20 0.83 8.67
N GLN A 20 19.12 -0.45 8.97
CA GLN A 20 19.82 -1.50 8.24
C GLN A 20 18.81 -2.50 7.68
N ASN A 21 18.80 -2.66 6.36
CA ASN A 21 18.16 -3.81 5.73
C ASN A 21 19.10 -5.01 5.86
N THR A 22 18.61 -6.11 6.42
CA THR A 22 19.40 -7.33 6.68
C THR A 22 19.15 -8.44 5.67
N ASN A 23 18.45 -8.15 4.57
CA ASN A 23 18.20 -9.15 3.56
C ASN A 23 19.51 -9.58 2.88
N PRO A 24 19.78 -10.89 2.79
CA PRO A 24 21.00 -11.41 2.18
C PRO A 24 21.02 -11.27 0.66
N GLU A 25 19.86 -11.15 0.02
CA GLU A 25 19.73 -10.96 -1.43
C GLU A 25 19.09 -9.61 -1.75
N TYR A 26 19.81 -8.81 -2.54
CA TYR A 26 19.25 -7.66 -3.24
C TYR A 26 18.42 -8.18 -4.42
N ASN A 27 17.21 -8.65 -4.14
CA ASN A 27 16.32 -9.15 -5.19
C ASN A 27 15.33 -8.08 -5.63
N GLU A 28 15.38 -7.76 -6.92
CA GLU A 28 14.38 -6.94 -7.61
C GLU A 28 13.02 -7.65 -7.71
N ASP A 29 12.97 -8.96 -7.42
CA ASP A 29 11.72 -9.74 -7.46
C ASP A 29 10.74 -9.27 -6.35
N PRO A 30 9.59 -8.66 -6.72
CA PRO A 30 8.59 -8.20 -5.78
C PRO A 30 7.90 -9.33 -5.00
N SER A 31 8.08 -10.60 -5.38
CA SER A 31 7.62 -11.77 -4.61
C SER A 31 8.42 -11.96 -3.30
N THR A 32 9.63 -11.40 -3.22
CA THR A 32 10.53 -11.51 -2.07
C THR A 32 10.42 -10.35 -1.09
N SER A 33 9.61 -9.32 -1.39
CA SER A 33 9.44 -8.14 -0.53
C SER A 33 8.86 -8.48 0.85
N THR A 34 8.06 -9.55 0.94
CA THR A 34 7.48 -10.06 2.19
C THR A 34 8.52 -10.65 3.13
N LYS A 35 9.69 -11.03 2.63
CA LYS A 35 10.83 -11.56 3.40
C LYS A 35 11.80 -10.46 3.84
N ARG A 36 11.38 -9.19 3.84
CA ARG A 36 12.24 -8.07 4.24
C ARG A 36 12.25 -7.87 5.74
N HIS A 37 13.44 -7.67 6.29
CA HIS A 37 13.68 -7.41 7.69
C HIS A 37 14.63 -6.23 7.84
N TRP A 38 14.36 -5.40 8.83
CA TRP A 38 15.17 -4.23 9.17
C TRP A 38 15.51 -4.23 10.65
N TYR A 39 16.73 -3.80 10.95
CA TYR A 39 17.09 -3.35 12.29
C TYR A 39 17.18 -1.84 12.31
N LEU A 40 16.54 -1.24 13.32
CA LEU A 40 16.64 0.18 13.62
C LEU A 40 17.46 0.30 14.91
N TYR A 41 18.56 1.03 14.83
CA TYR A 41 19.41 1.33 15.98
C TYR A 41 19.22 2.79 16.33
N TYR A 42 18.62 3.03 17.49
CA TYR A 42 18.38 4.35 18.02
C TYR A 42 19.52 4.71 18.96
N ILE A 43 20.29 5.72 18.59
CA ILE A 43 21.51 6.16 19.27
C ILE A 43 21.24 7.52 19.90
N ASP A 44 21.22 7.54 21.22
CA ASP A 44 21.09 8.75 22.01
C ASP A 44 22.41 9.51 22.15
N LYS A 45 22.31 10.78 22.56
CA LYS A 45 23.47 11.65 22.76
C LYS A 45 24.43 11.16 23.84
N ASP A 46 23.92 10.39 24.81
CA ASP A 46 24.71 9.76 25.87
C ASP A 46 25.41 8.47 25.40
N GLY A 47 25.20 8.06 24.13
CA GLY A 47 25.74 6.83 23.57
C GLY A 47 24.90 5.59 23.86
N THR A 48 23.76 5.73 24.54
CA THR A 48 22.81 4.62 24.74
C THR A 48 22.26 4.19 23.38
N VAL A 49 22.32 2.88 23.09
CA VAL A 49 21.81 2.30 21.85
C VAL A 49 20.67 1.35 22.17
N THR A 50 19.50 1.60 21.57
CA THR A 50 18.39 0.64 21.57
C THR A 50 18.19 0.07 20.17
N LYS A 51 17.84 -1.22 20.11
CA LYS A 51 17.69 -1.96 18.85
C LYS A 51 16.25 -2.43 18.70
N GLU A 52 15.64 -2.12 17.57
CA GLU A 52 14.31 -2.58 17.20
C GLU A 52 14.41 -3.47 15.95
N HIS A 53 13.67 -4.56 15.94
CA HIS A 53 13.55 -5.46 14.80
C HIS A 53 12.19 -5.28 14.14
N VAL A 54 12.18 -4.99 12.84
CA VAL A 54 10.96 -4.77 12.08
C VAL A 54 10.96 -5.69 10.89
N THR A 55 9.89 -6.45 10.73
CA THR A 55 9.66 -7.28 9.54
C THR A 55 8.68 -6.58 8.61
N TYR A 56 8.70 -6.95 7.33
CA TYR A 56 7.73 -6.44 6.38
C TYR A 56 6.29 -6.68 6.84
N GLU A 57 5.99 -7.88 7.37
CA GLU A 57 4.65 -8.24 7.85
C GLU A 57 4.22 -7.39 9.06
N ASN A 58 5.14 -7.07 9.97
CA ASN A 58 4.84 -6.32 11.18
C ASN A 58 5.07 -4.80 11.04
N ARG A 59 5.41 -4.29 9.85
CA ARG A 59 5.73 -2.88 9.63
C ARG A 59 4.61 -1.92 10.01
N SER A 60 3.36 -2.38 9.91
CA SER A 60 2.16 -1.59 10.22
C SER A 60 1.91 -1.40 11.73
N SER A 61 2.69 -2.08 12.59
CA SER A 61 2.56 -1.92 14.04
C SER A 61 3.29 -0.70 14.59
N ASN A 62 4.30 -0.20 13.87
CA ASN A 62 5.09 0.96 14.27
C ASN A 62 5.25 1.95 13.10
N TYR A 63 4.45 3.02 13.14
CA TYR A 63 4.46 4.06 12.12
C TYR A 63 5.80 4.80 12.00
N LEU A 64 6.49 5.05 13.13
CA LEU A 64 7.79 5.72 13.11
C LEU A 64 8.81 4.85 12.39
N ALA A 65 8.88 3.56 12.74
CA ALA A 65 9.81 2.64 12.12
C ALA A 65 9.58 2.51 10.61
N PHE A 66 8.32 2.37 10.17
CA PHE A 66 7.96 2.39 8.75
C PHE A 66 8.47 3.66 8.04
N LYS A 67 8.25 4.83 8.65
CA LYS A 67 8.67 6.11 8.05
C LYS A 67 10.18 6.22 7.94
N LEU A 68 10.93 5.69 8.91
CA LEU A 68 12.40 5.68 8.88
C LEU A 68 12.94 4.71 7.82
N ILE A 69 12.33 3.54 7.68
CA ILE A 69 12.65 2.58 6.61
C ILE A 69 12.47 3.23 5.24
N MET A 70 11.32 3.86 5.00
CA MET A 70 11.04 4.55 3.74
C MET A 70 11.95 5.75 3.49
N LYS A 71 12.24 6.56 4.52
CA LYS A 71 13.07 7.77 4.36
C LYS A 71 14.57 7.47 4.21
N SER A 72 15.02 6.30 4.67
CA SER A 72 16.41 5.87 4.56
C SER A 72 16.74 5.21 3.22
N ASP A 73 15.75 5.05 2.33
CA ASP A 73 15.82 4.29 1.07
C ASP A 73 16.28 2.82 1.24
N THR A 74 16.34 2.32 2.47
CA THR A 74 16.78 0.95 2.76
C THR A 74 15.69 -0.09 2.46
N SER A 75 14.47 0.32 2.13
CA SER A 75 13.41 -0.58 1.69
C SER A 75 13.69 -1.20 0.31
N GLY A 76 14.53 -0.55 -0.51
CA GLY A 76 14.83 -0.96 -1.89
C GLY A 76 13.70 -0.72 -2.90
N SER A 77 12.48 -0.50 -2.43
CA SER A 77 11.31 -0.11 -3.24
C SER A 77 10.31 0.64 -2.38
N SER A 78 9.34 1.31 -3.01
CA SER A 78 8.21 1.85 -2.26
C SER A 78 7.40 0.71 -1.66
N ILE A 79 7.13 0.78 -0.35
CA ILE A 79 6.27 -0.14 0.38
C ILE A 79 5.19 0.67 1.10
N GLY A 80 3.97 0.14 1.18
CA GLY A 80 2.87 0.82 1.88
C GLY A 80 2.89 0.53 3.36
N TYR A 81 2.20 1.33 4.17
CA TYR A 81 2.14 1.11 5.61
C TYR A 81 1.28 -0.12 5.97
N TYR A 82 0.04 -0.17 5.47
CA TYR A 82 -0.89 -1.29 5.68
C TYR A 82 -0.93 -2.27 4.50
N SER A 83 -0.80 -1.76 3.28
CA SER A 83 -0.92 -2.53 2.05
C SER A 83 -0.10 -1.91 0.93
N ASP A 84 0.45 -2.76 0.08
CA ASP A 84 1.22 -2.35 -1.08
C ASP A 84 0.35 -2.15 -2.32
N ILE A 85 -0.98 -2.20 -2.23
CA ILE A 85 -1.90 -2.00 -3.37
C ILE A 85 -1.53 -0.75 -4.17
N LEU A 86 -1.28 0.38 -3.49
CA LEU A 86 -0.92 1.63 -4.16
C LEU A 86 0.53 1.68 -4.64
N ASN A 87 1.39 0.79 -4.14
CA ASN A 87 2.82 0.73 -4.47
C ASN A 87 3.17 -0.38 -5.47
N ARG A 88 2.24 -1.31 -5.72
CA ARG A 88 2.41 -2.44 -6.65
C ARG A 88 1.90 -2.13 -8.06
N HIS A 89 1.04 -1.12 -8.24
CA HIS A 89 0.55 -0.74 -9.57
C HIS A 89 1.51 0.24 -10.25
N PRO A 90 2.22 -0.16 -11.31
CA PRO A 90 3.32 0.62 -11.89
C PRO A 90 2.85 1.73 -12.84
N SER A 91 1.54 1.99 -12.95
CA SER A 91 1.00 2.96 -13.90
C SER A 91 0.51 4.22 -13.19
N PHE A 92 1.11 5.35 -13.57
CA PHE A 92 0.67 6.70 -13.19
C PHE A 92 -0.84 6.90 -13.42
N TRP A 93 -1.41 6.20 -14.40
CA TRP A 93 -2.81 6.29 -14.78
C TRP A 93 -3.76 5.47 -13.91
N PHE A 94 -3.27 4.46 -13.18
CA PHE A 94 -4.12 3.54 -12.43
C PHE A 94 -5.05 4.24 -11.43
N PRO A 95 -4.60 5.21 -10.60
CA PRO A 95 -5.48 5.93 -9.68
C PRO A 95 -6.57 6.74 -10.39
N PHE A 96 -6.30 7.18 -11.63
CA PHE A 96 -7.23 7.98 -12.43
C PHE A 96 -8.14 7.13 -13.31
N VAL A 97 -7.82 5.86 -13.58
CA VAL A 97 -8.64 4.98 -14.42
C VAL A 97 -9.50 4.05 -13.56
N TYR A 98 -8.93 3.49 -12.50
CA TYR A 98 -9.56 2.44 -11.69
C TYR A 98 -10.95 2.83 -11.12
N PRO A 99 -11.14 4.03 -10.51
CA PRO A 99 -12.45 4.41 -9.97
C PRO A 99 -13.52 4.54 -11.06
N TYR A 100 -13.14 5.06 -12.23
CA TYR A 100 -14.07 5.32 -13.32
C TYR A 100 -14.34 4.08 -14.17
N SER A 101 -13.36 3.20 -14.35
CA SER A 101 -13.56 1.95 -15.09
C SER A 101 -14.61 1.07 -14.42
N PHE A 102 -14.63 1.04 -13.09
CA PHE A 102 -15.63 0.27 -12.35
C PHE A 102 -17.02 0.89 -12.46
N ALA A 103 -17.11 2.22 -12.30
CA ALA A 103 -18.36 2.96 -12.47
C ALA A 103 -18.94 2.82 -13.90
N ILE A 104 -18.09 2.87 -14.93
CA ILE A 104 -18.50 2.67 -16.33
C ILE A 104 -18.98 1.22 -16.54
N ALA A 105 -18.26 0.23 -16.03
CA ALA A 105 -18.65 -1.18 -16.15
C ALA A 105 -20.01 -1.44 -15.47
N GLU A 106 -20.23 -0.87 -14.29
CA GLU A 106 -21.49 -0.99 -13.55
C GLU A 106 -22.65 -0.32 -14.30
N LEU A 107 -22.42 0.88 -14.85
CA LEU A 107 -23.41 1.56 -15.68
C LEU A 107 -23.77 0.74 -16.93
N LEU A 108 -22.79 0.13 -17.60
CA LEU A 108 -23.03 -0.74 -18.75
C LEU A 108 -23.87 -1.97 -18.37
N LEU A 109 -23.58 -2.61 -17.24
CA LEU A 109 -24.37 -3.74 -16.74
C LEU A 109 -25.82 -3.34 -16.42
N ILE A 110 -26.03 -2.17 -15.81
CA ILE A 110 -27.38 -1.64 -15.52
C ILE A 110 -28.15 -1.40 -16.82
N LEU A 111 -27.50 -0.81 -17.84
CA LEU A 111 -28.15 -0.55 -19.14
C LEU A 111 -28.52 -1.84 -19.85
N ILE A 112 -27.61 -2.81 -19.89
CA ILE A 112 -27.86 -4.13 -20.48
C ILE A 112 -29.01 -4.82 -19.75
N GLY A 113 -28.95 -4.91 -18.42
CA GLY A 113 -29.99 -5.53 -17.59
C GLY A 113 -31.36 -4.87 -17.78
N SER A 114 -31.40 -3.53 -17.80
CA SER A 114 -32.63 -2.76 -18.02
C SER A 114 -33.21 -3.02 -19.40
N SER A 115 -32.39 -3.01 -20.45
CA SER A 115 -32.85 -3.29 -21.82
C SER A 115 -33.46 -4.69 -21.97
N HIS A 116 -32.84 -5.70 -21.35
CA HIS A 116 -33.37 -7.07 -21.30
C HIS A 116 -34.69 -7.14 -20.54
N PHE A 117 -34.77 -6.47 -19.38
CA PHE A 117 -35.99 -6.42 -18.59
C PHE A 117 -37.16 -5.77 -19.35
N PHE A 118 -36.95 -4.60 -19.96
CA PHE A 118 -37.99 -3.90 -20.74
C PHE A 118 -38.41 -4.68 -21.99
N SER A 119 -37.46 -5.30 -22.70
CA SER A 119 -37.79 -6.15 -23.86
C SER A 119 -38.63 -7.36 -23.45
N HIS A 120 -38.33 -7.97 -22.31
CA HIS A 120 -39.11 -9.09 -21.76
C HIS A 120 -40.53 -8.64 -21.36
N LEU A 121 -40.66 -7.51 -20.67
CA LEU A 121 -41.96 -6.97 -20.26
C LEU A 121 -42.84 -6.62 -21.47
N ASN A 122 -42.25 -6.04 -22.52
CA ASN A 122 -42.96 -5.75 -23.77
C ASN A 122 -43.44 -7.02 -24.50
N ARG A 123 -42.68 -8.13 -24.42
CA ARG A 123 -43.10 -9.42 -25.00
C ARG A 123 -44.30 -10.00 -24.24
N ILE A 124 -44.28 -9.94 -22.90
CA ILE A 124 -45.41 -10.39 -22.06
C ILE A 124 -46.66 -9.55 -22.36
N ARG A 125 -46.53 -8.22 -22.43
CA ARG A 125 -47.65 -7.32 -22.72
C ARG A 125 -48.28 -7.59 -24.09
N LYS A 126 -47.47 -7.81 -25.13
CA LYS A 126 -47.98 -8.19 -26.47
C LYS A 126 -48.71 -9.54 -26.46
N ALA A 127 -48.20 -10.52 -25.71
CA ALA A 127 -48.84 -11.82 -25.58
C ALA A 127 -50.20 -11.75 -24.85
N ALA A 128 -50.37 -10.79 -23.92
CA ALA A 128 -51.63 -10.57 -23.22
C ALA A 128 -52.69 -9.81 -24.05
N LEU A 129 -52.27 -8.99 -25.03
CA LEU A 129 -53.17 -8.20 -25.88
C LEU A 129 -53.67 -8.95 -27.12
N ASN A 130 -52.98 -10.01 -27.55
CA ASN A 130 -53.36 -10.86 -28.69
C ASN A 130 -54.20 -12.08 -28.27
N LYS A 131 -54.82 -12.04 -27.10
CA LYS A 131 -55.65 -13.10 -26.53
C LYS A 131 -57.06 -12.59 -26.31
#